data_AF-A0A168PFU2-F1
#
_entry.id   AF-A0A168PFU2-F1
#
_cell.length_a   1.000
_cell.length_b   1.000
_cell.length_c   1.000
_cell.angle_alpha   90.00
_cell.angle_beta   90.00
_cell.angle_gamma   90.00
#
_symmetry.space_group_name_H-M   'P 1'
#
loop_
_entity.id
_entity.type
_entity.pdbx_description
1 polymer ?
#
loop_
_entity_poly.entity_id
_entity_poly.type
_entity_poly.pdbx_seq_one_letter_code
_entity_poly.pdbx_strand_id
1 'polypeptide(L)'
;MTHSNVLTLGQACCLVLDLVPTNENRLRAKETLANIGLTTIYMRELGPLEPFALAKSKVDRNPFLYHAFPPTPPGSPKISAISDGDYDPEDVESVNSDSSAETTINYTPTAIVTMATTPVPTCLQL
;
A
#
# COMPACT_ATOMS: atom_id res chain seq x y z
N MET A 1 -3.67 8.71 -15.70
CA MET A 1 -4.58 8.47 -14.56
C MET A 1 -3.82 8.79 -13.29
N THR A 2 -4.06 9.94 -12.66
CA THR A 2 -3.43 10.30 -11.40
C THR A 2 -4.09 9.46 -10.30
N HIS A 3 -3.34 8.56 -9.66
CA HIS A 3 -3.80 7.92 -8.43
C HIS A 3 -4.06 9.02 -7.41
N SER A 4 -5.33 9.31 -7.14
CA SER A 4 -5.70 10.21 -6.07
C SER A 4 -5.30 9.52 -4.76
N ASN A 5 -4.33 10.11 -4.04
CA ASN A 5 -3.90 9.68 -2.71
C ASN A 5 -5.02 9.95 -1.68
N VAL A 6 -6.13 9.23 -1.81
CA VAL A 6 -7.26 9.33 -0.88
C VAL A 6 -6.95 8.45 0.33
N LEU A 7 -6.97 9.05 1.51
CA LEU A 7 -6.80 8.33 2.77
C LEU A 7 -7.95 7.33 2.97
N THR A 8 -7.68 6.23 3.67
CA THR A 8 -8.75 5.41 4.22
C THR A 8 -9.41 6.11 5.40
N LEU A 9 -10.65 5.73 5.72
CA LEU A 9 -11.37 6.23 6.89
C LEU A 9 -10.55 6.06 8.18
N GLY A 10 -9.90 4.91 8.36
CA GLY A 10 -9.05 4.69 9.54
C GLY A 10 -7.87 5.65 9.62
N GLN A 11 -7.18 5.92 8.49
CA GLN A 11 -6.09 6.89 8.44
C GLN A 11 -6.58 8.31 8.71
N ALA A 12 -7.73 8.69 8.13
CA ALA A 12 -8.32 10.00 8.35
C ALA A 12 -8.74 10.20 9.82
N CYS A 13 -9.35 9.19 10.45
CA CYS A 13 -9.66 9.24 11.88
C CYS A 13 -8.42 9.43 12.76
N CYS A 14 -7.30 8.79 12.41
CA CYS A 14 -6.03 9.01 13.09
C CYS A 14 -5.56 10.47 12.97
N LEU A 15 -5.60 11.07 11.78
CA LEU A 15 -5.21 12.46 11.60
C LEU A 15 -6.09 13.43 12.41
N VAL A 16 -7.40 13.22 12.44
CA VAL A 16 -8.33 14.05 13.23
C VAL A 16 -8.03 14.00 14.73
N LEU A 17 -7.55 12.86 15.23
CA LEU A 17 -7.23 12.65 16.64
C LEU A 17 -5.75 12.86 16.96
N ASP A 18 -4.95 13.36 16.00
CA ASP A 18 -3.49 13.53 16.13
C ASP A 18 -2.76 12.22 16.53
N LEU A 19 -3.11 11.12 15.86
CA LEU A 19 -2.54 9.80 16.08
C LEU A 19 -1.72 9.34 14.86
N VAL A 20 -0.64 8.59 15.13
CA VAL A 20 0.10 7.87 14.08
C VAL A 20 -0.79 6.75 13.51
N PRO A 21 -0.93 6.60 12.18
CA PRO A 21 -1.88 5.68 11.55
C PRO A 21 -1.43 4.20 11.55
N THR A 22 -1.12 3.66 12.73
CA THR A 22 -0.90 2.22 12.94
C THR A 22 -2.22 1.46 12.85
N ASN A 23 -2.18 0.14 12.63
CA ASN A 23 -3.41 -0.66 12.52
C ASN A 23 -4.29 -0.58 13.78
N GLU A 24 -3.67 -0.62 14.96
CA GLU A 24 -4.37 -0.49 16.25
C GLU A 24 -5.01 0.90 16.40
N ASN A 25 -4.24 1.96 16.12
CA ASN A 25 -4.74 3.33 16.23
C ASN A 25 -5.88 3.59 15.25
N ARG A 26 -5.82 3.03 14.04
CA ARG A 26 -6.89 3.17 13.03
C ARG A 26 -8.20 2.56 13.52
N LEU A 27 -8.16 1.42 14.19
CA LEU A 27 -9.34 0.79 14.78
C LEU A 27 -9.87 1.62 15.95
N ARG A 28 -8.99 1.95 16.91
CA ARG A 28 -9.33 2.74 18.10
C ARG A 28 -9.89 4.12 17.75
N ALA A 29 -9.30 4.80 16.77
CA ALA A 29 -9.74 6.13 16.33
C ALA A 29 -11.14 6.09 15.71
N LYS A 30 -11.42 5.07 14.88
CA LYS A 30 -12.76 4.87 14.31
C LYS A 30 -13.80 4.65 15.40
N GLU A 31 -13.53 3.78 16.35
CA GLU A 31 -14.44 3.50 17.47
C GLU A 31 -14.66 4.74 18.34
N THR A 32 -13.58 5.47 18.66
CA THR A 32 -13.64 6.68 19.47
C THR A 32 -14.59 7.71 18.86
N LEU A 33 -14.42 8.03 17.58
CA LEU A 33 -15.28 9.00 16.89
C LEU A 33 -16.71 8.48 16.73
N ALA A 34 -16.89 7.19 16.43
CA ALA A 34 -18.22 6.59 16.28
C ALA A 34 -19.02 6.64 17.59
N ASN A 35 -18.38 6.37 18.73
CA ASN A 35 -19.00 6.34 20.06
C ASN A 35 -19.53 7.72 20.50
N ILE A 36 -18.88 8.80 20.07
CA ILE A 36 -19.31 10.17 20.34
C ILE A 36 -20.23 10.75 19.24
N GLY A 37 -20.66 9.92 18.27
CA GLY A 37 -21.58 10.32 17.21
C GLY A 37 -20.94 11.20 16.12
N LEU A 38 -19.61 11.24 16.04
CA LEU A 38 -18.88 11.94 14.99
C LEU A 38 -18.53 10.99 13.83
N THR A 39 -18.32 11.58 12.66
CA THR A 39 -17.78 10.91 11.50
C THR A 39 -16.69 11.78 10.88
N THR A 40 -15.67 11.13 10.34
CA THR A 40 -14.57 11.81 9.66
C THR A 40 -14.93 12.00 8.19
N ILE A 41 -14.85 13.24 7.73
CA ILE A 41 -15.15 13.64 6.36
C ILE A 41 -14.11 14.65 5.87
N TYR A 42 -14.17 14.99 4.59
CA TYR A 42 -13.41 16.08 3.99
C TYR A 42 -14.30 16.91 3.06
N MET A 43 -13.89 18.14 2.81
CA MET A 43 -14.50 19.02 1.80
C MET A 43 -13.68 18.97 0.53
N ARG A 44 -14.32 19.09 -0.64
CA ARG A 44 -13.62 19.07 -1.93
C ARG A 44 -12.55 20.15 -2.03
N GLU A 45 -12.81 21.32 -1.44
CA GLU A 45 -11.93 22.49 -1.48
C GLU A 45 -10.63 22.28 -0.69
N LEU A 46 -10.70 21.57 0.44
CA LEU A 46 -9.54 21.26 1.29
C LEU A 46 -8.83 19.97 0.85
N GLY A 47 -9.58 19.05 0.25
CA GLY A 47 -9.07 17.77 -0.23
C GLY A 47 -8.97 16.69 0.87
N PRO A 48 -8.61 15.45 0.50
CA PRO A 48 -8.68 14.30 1.39
C PRO A 48 -7.56 14.26 2.46
N LEU A 49 -6.56 15.14 2.37
CA LEU A 49 -5.44 15.20 3.31
C LEU A 49 -5.72 16.11 4.51
N GLU A 50 -6.82 16.86 4.47
CA GLU A 50 -7.28 17.71 5.58
C GLU A 50 -8.64 17.19 6.12
N PRO A 51 -8.66 16.01 6.77
CA PRO A 51 -9.88 15.48 7.35
C PRO A 51 -10.31 16.25 8.60
N PHE A 52 -11.61 16.30 8.86
CA PHE A 52 -12.15 16.79 10.12
C PHE A 52 -13.34 15.93 10.58
N ALA A 53 -13.62 15.98 11.88
CA ALA A 53 -14.78 15.32 12.46
C ALA A 53 -16.01 16.24 12.44
N LEU A 54 -17.14 15.69 12.00
CA LEU A 54 -18.43 16.37 12.04
C LEU A 54 -19.50 15.41 12.57
N ALA A 55 -20.53 15.95 13.23
CA ALA A 55 -21.66 15.16 13.68
C ALA A 55 -22.34 14.44 12.51
N LYS A 56 -22.60 13.13 12.65
CA LYS A 56 -23.24 12.32 11.61
C LYS A 56 -24.53 12.97 11.08
N SER A 57 -25.37 13.45 11.99
CA SER A 57 -26.63 14.12 11.64
C SER A 57 -26.47 15.40 10.79
N LYS A 58 -25.32 16.09 10.87
CA LYS A 58 -25.03 17.25 10.02
C LYS A 58 -24.57 16.84 8.63
N VAL A 59 -23.81 15.75 8.55
CA VAL A 59 -23.38 15.13 7.28
C VAL A 59 -24.58 14.61 6.52
N ASP A 60 -25.47 13.85 7.20
CA ASP A 60 -26.66 13.24 6.59
C ASP A 60 -27.63 14.29 6.03
N ARG A 61 -27.69 15.47 6.64
CA ARG A 61 -28.53 16.60 6.15
C ARG A 61 -27.96 17.29 4.92
N ASN A 62 -26.66 17.16 4.64
CA ASN A 62 -25.99 17.88 3.55
C ASN A 62 -24.99 16.96 2.81
N PRO A 63 -25.47 15.91 2.11
CA PRO A 63 -24.61 14.90 1.49
C PRO A 63 -23.77 15.43 0.32
N PHE A 64 -24.09 16.62 -0.22
CA PHE A 64 -23.36 17.21 -1.35
C PHE A 64 -22.11 18.00 -0.94
N LEU A 65 -22.04 18.41 0.33
CA LEU A 65 -20.96 19.26 0.84
C LEU A 65 -19.80 18.43 1.41
N TYR A 66 -20.13 17.29 2.01
CA TYR A 66 -19.18 16.48 2.75
C TYR A 66 -18.90 15.17 2.03
N HIS A 67 -17.62 14.85 1.88
CA HIS A 67 -17.18 13.60 1.26
C HIS A 67 -16.69 12.62 2.32
N ALA A 68 -17.15 11.37 2.23
CA ALA A 68 -16.71 10.29 3.10
C ALA A 68 -15.44 9.62 2.57
N PHE A 69 -14.62 9.11 3.50
CA PHE A 69 -13.44 8.31 3.16
C PHE A 69 -13.80 6.84 2.94
N PRO A 70 -13.12 6.14 2.02
CA PRO A 70 -13.34 4.71 1.80
C PRO A 70 -12.87 3.89 3.02
N PRO A 71 -13.54 2.77 3.35
CA PRO A 71 -13.18 1.94 4.50
C PRO A 71 -11.85 1.19 4.29
N THR A 72 -11.58 0.77 3.05
CA THR A 72 -10.37 0.06 2.63
C THR A 72 -9.63 0.86 1.57
N PRO A 73 -8.29 0.73 1.47
CA PRO A 73 -7.56 1.35 0.38
C PRO A 73 -8.10 0.87 -0.97
N PRO A 74 -8.02 1.69 -2.04
CA PRO A 74 -8.30 1.21 -3.38
C PRO A 74 -7.37 0.02 -3.71
N GLY A 75 -7.92 -1.01 -4.37
CA GLY A 75 -7.15 -2.19 -4.76
C GLY A 75 -5.99 -1.82 -5.68
N SER A 76 -4.88 -2.57 -5.57
CA SER A 76 -3.73 -2.39 -6.44
C SER A 76 -4.11 -2.54 -7.91
N PRO A 77 -3.52 -1.75 -8.83
CA PRO A 77 -3.73 -1.93 -10.26
C PRO A 77 -3.35 -3.36 -10.66
N LYS A 78 -4.24 -4.03 -11.40
CA LYS A 78 -3.97 -5.35 -11.97
C LYS A 78 -3.19 -5.17 -13.28
N ILE A 79 -2.09 -5.89 -13.44
CA ILE A 79 -1.41 -6.02 -14.73
C ILE A 79 -2.26 -6.99 -15.57
N SER A 80 -2.81 -6.52 -16.68
CA SER A 80 -3.42 -7.38 -17.69
C SER A 80 -2.33 -8.23 -18.29
N ALA A 81 -2.48 -9.56 -18.30
CA ALA A 81 -1.60 -10.43 -19.08
C ALA A 81 -1.71 -10.03 -20.55
N ILE A 82 -0.59 -9.72 -21.18
CA ILE A 82 -0.49 -9.56 -22.63
C ILE A 82 -0.62 -10.99 -23.17
N SER A 83 -1.66 -11.27 -23.96
CA SER A 83 -1.76 -12.55 -24.66
C SER A 83 -0.69 -12.55 -25.76
N ASP A 84 0.34 -13.37 -25.60
CA ASP A 84 1.27 -13.66 -26.69
C ASP A 84 0.46 -14.26 -27.84
N GLY A 85 0.35 -13.50 -28.92
CA GLY A 85 -0.24 -13.97 -30.17
C GLY A 85 0.66 -15.05 -30.77
N ASP A 86 0.02 -16.14 -31.21
CA ASP A 86 0.54 -17.24 -32.02
C ASP A 86 1.73 -16.80 -32.91
N TYR A 87 2.93 -17.30 -32.59
CA TYR A 87 4.12 -17.18 -33.43
C TYR A 87 4.27 -18.49 -34.21
N ASP A 88 3.98 -18.41 -35.51
CA ASP A 88 4.11 -19.48 -36.49
C ASP A 88 5.61 -19.73 -36.80
N PRO A 89 6.17 -20.92 -36.55
CA PRO A 89 7.59 -21.18 -36.75
C PRO A 89 7.84 -21.87 -38.09
N GLU A 90 8.08 -21.10 -39.14
CA GLU A 90 8.66 -21.60 -40.38
C GLU A 90 9.98 -20.85 -40.68
N ASP A 91 11.05 -21.64 -40.84
CA ASP A 91 12.27 -21.39 -41.63
C ASP A 91 13.57 -20.79 -41.00
N VAL A 92 14.44 -21.74 -40.58
CA VAL A 92 15.90 -21.96 -40.82
C VAL A 92 17.05 -21.12 -40.20
N GLU A 93 18.00 -21.93 -39.67
CA GLU A 93 19.47 -21.86 -39.54
C GLU A 93 20.17 -20.71 -38.80
N SER A 94 20.45 -20.99 -37.52
CA SER A 94 21.80 -21.11 -36.91
C SER A 94 22.96 -20.28 -37.50
N VAL A 95 23.31 -19.18 -36.82
CA VAL A 95 24.71 -18.74 -36.66
C VAL A 95 24.94 -18.22 -35.24
N ASN A 96 26.07 -18.64 -34.67
CA ASN A 96 26.49 -18.58 -33.28
C ASN A 96 26.99 -17.19 -32.82
N SER A 97 27.01 -16.99 -31.48
CA SER A 97 27.69 -15.96 -30.65
C SER A 97 26.73 -14.90 -30.07
N ASP A 98 26.68 -14.59 -28.77
CA ASP A 98 27.71 -14.62 -27.72
C ASP A 98 27.05 -14.87 -26.34
N SER A 99 27.74 -15.59 -25.47
CA SER A 99 27.24 -16.13 -24.20
C SER A 99 27.34 -15.09 -23.08
N SER A 100 26.21 -14.66 -22.54
CA SER A 100 26.12 -14.10 -21.19
C SER A 100 25.28 -15.05 -20.35
N ALA A 101 25.93 -15.81 -19.48
CA ALA A 101 25.28 -16.80 -18.63
C ALA A 101 24.25 -16.11 -17.71
N GLU A 102 22.97 -16.25 -18.05
CA GLU A 102 21.88 -16.05 -17.11
C GLU A 102 21.83 -17.26 -16.16
N THR A 103 22.23 -17.06 -14.91
CA THR A 103 21.99 -18.05 -13.86
C THR A 103 20.48 -18.12 -13.61
N THR A 104 19.83 -19.14 -14.18
CA THR A 104 18.44 -19.50 -13.89
C THR A 104 18.32 -19.87 -12.40
N ILE A 105 17.72 -19.01 -11.60
CA ILE A 105 17.41 -19.32 -10.19
C ILE A 105 16.07 -20.06 -10.14
N ASN A 106 16.13 -21.39 -10.10
CA ASN A 106 14.98 -22.22 -9.75
C ASN A 106 14.73 -22.13 -8.25
N TYR A 107 13.74 -21.33 -7.84
CA TYR A 107 13.29 -21.28 -6.45
C TYR A 107 12.39 -22.47 -6.14
N THR A 108 12.90 -23.46 -5.39
CA THR A 108 12.08 -24.43 -4.67
C THR A 108 11.86 -23.93 -3.23
N PRO A 109 10.62 -24.00 -2.70
CA PRO A 109 10.32 -23.44 -1.38
C PRO A 109 10.68 -24.45 -0.29
N THR A 110 11.96 -24.55 0.10
CA THR A 110 12.31 -25.22 1.36
C THR A 110 13.66 -24.76 1.93
N ALA A 111 13.59 -23.77 2.82
CA ALA A 111 14.52 -23.48 3.93
C ALA A 111 15.97 -23.08 3.51
N ILE A 112 16.81 -22.35 4.26
CA ILE A 112 16.99 -22.11 5.69
C ILE A 112 17.68 -20.74 5.84
N VAL A 113 17.22 -19.88 6.76
CA VAL A 113 18.01 -18.74 7.24
C VAL A 113 19.08 -19.29 8.19
N THR A 114 20.35 -19.21 7.81
CA THR A 114 21.47 -19.31 8.77
C THR A 114 22.46 -18.21 8.45
N MET A 115 22.26 -17.05 9.07
CA MET A 115 23.26 -15.98 9.06
C MET A 115 24.16 -16.22 10.27
N ALA A 116 25.42 -16.52 9.96
CA ALA A 116 26.49 -16.76 10.91
C ALA A 116 26.79 -15.52 11.76
N THR A 117 26.86 -15.72 13.07
CA THR A 117 27.57 -14.82 14.00
C THR A 117 29.04 -14.81 13.62
N THR A 118 29.57 -13.68 13.13
CA THR A 118 31.01 -13.48 13.02
C THR A 118 31.57 -13.02 14.36
N PRO A 119 32.57 -13.70 14.96
CA PRO A 119 33.27 -13.20 16.13
C PRO A 119 34.21 -12.04 15.75
N VAL A 120 34.17 -10.99 16.57
CA VAL A 120 35.13 -9.87 16.54
C VAL A 120 36.50 -10.38 16.98
N PRO A 121 37.59 -10.18 16.22
CA PRO A 121 38.94 -10.45 16.71
C PRO A 121 39.45 -9.25 17.53
N THR A 122 39.70 -9.51 18.81
CA THR A 122 40.49 -8.66 19.72
C THR A 122 41.98 -8.79 19.40
N CYS A 123 42.72 -7.68 19.32
CA CYS A 123 44.14 -7.44 19.69
C CYS A 123 44.61 -6.12 19.03
N LEU A 124 45.44 -5.25 19.59
CA LEU A 124 46.01 -4.96 20.92
C LEU A 124 46.83 -3.65 20.73
N GLN A 125 46.88 -2.79 21.75
CA GLN A 125 47.93 -1.82 22.10
C GLN A 125 48.31 -0.68 21.14
N LEU A 126 48.16 0.56 21.64
CA LEU A 126 49.24 1.31 22.32
C LEU A 126 48.66 2.17 23.44
#